data_AF-M8DF20-F1
#
_entry.id   AF-M8DF20-F1
#
_cell.length_a   1.000
_cell.length_b   1.000
_cell.length_c   1.000
_cell.angle_alpha   90.00
_cell.angle_beta   90.00
_cell.angle_gamma   90.00
#
_symmetry.space_group_name_H-M   'P 1'
#
loop_
_entity.id
_entity.type
_entity.pdbx_description
1 polymer ?
#
loop_
_entity_poly.entity_id
_entity_poly.type
_entity_poly.pdbx_seq_one_letter_code
_entity_poly.pdbx_strand_id
1 'polypeptide(L)'
;MKHEILTLFRESGLDAYADKFEPLIRPSYRIFTQKVPDEHALPSGASKIGGMPDLPAGESWPYWRSYPLSFIAQINLAELPPLADPILPKQGLLLFFYAASAMYGVKGFYDTHQTAKVLYVPDTAGIELIRTAPPEELEDCDPEAVFSPASVSFLTEWTIPPGESADIAGLGMSWSTNREDYDLYWDVFGRRFDEKFQHPDDMKNRLLGCPDPMQGDMQVHCVRLLEGADRKSEEDLLARASQWRLLFQVDSEDDKTGMMWEDVGRLYFWIEQDALERLDFSRVVCDVQGG
;
A
#
# COMPACT_ATOMS: atom_id res chain seq x y z
N MET A 1 13.87 -7.49 -17.53
CA MET A 1 12.88 -7.70 -16.45
C MET A 1 11.43 -7.64 -16.93
N LYS A 2 10.77 -6.49 -17.19
CA LYS A 2 9.36 -6.47 -17.68
C LYS A 2 9.11 -7.35 -18.91
N HIS A 3 10.01 -7.31 -19.90
CA HIS A 3 9.95 -8.18 -21.08
C HIS A 3 10.07 -9.68 -20.76
N GLU A 4 10.83 -10.04 -19.73
CA GLU A 4 10.98 -11.43 -19.30
C GLU A 4 9.73 -11.94 -18.58
N ILE A 5 9.06 -11.08 -17.80
CA ILE A 5 7.76 -11.37 -17.19
C ILE A 5 6.73 -11.65 -18.29
N LEU A 6 6.69 -10.81 -19.33
CA LEU A 6 5.81 -11.03 -20.49
C LEU A 6 6.15 -12.31 -21.27
N THR A 7 7.43 -12.62 -21.42
CA THR A 7 7.85 -13.87 -22.07
C THR A 7 7.35 -15.07 -21.26
N LEU A 8 7.53 -15.03 -19.94
CA LEU A 8 7.04 -16.06 -19.04
C LEU A 8 5.51 -16.21 -19.10
N PHE A 9 4.79 -15.10 -19.15
CA PHE A 9 3.33 -15.07 -19.29
C PHE A 9 2.85 -15.76 -20.58
N ARG A 10 3.49 -15.44 -21.71
CA ARG A 10 3.20 -16.08 -23.01
C ARG A 10 3.49 -17.58 -23.00
N GLU A 11 4.66 -17.96 -22.48
CA GLU A 11 5.08 -19.36 -22.36
C GLU A 11 4.16 -20.19 -21.44
N SER A 12 3.47 -19.55 -20.51
CA SER A 12 2.47 -20.20 -19.64
C SER A 12 1.10 -20.39 -20.32
N GLY A 13 0.98 -20.09 -21.62
CA GLY A 13 -0.23 -20.30 -22.40
C GLY A 13 -1.18 -19.10 -22.48
N LEU A 14 -0.79 -17.94 -21.95
CA LEU A 14 -1.65 -16.76 -21.82
C LEU A 14 -1.37 -15.68 -22.89
N ASP A 15 -0.78 -16.05 -24.04
CA ASP A 15 -0.40 -15.10 -25.09
C ASP A 15 -1.58 -14.24 -25.59
N ALA A 16 -2.79 -14.79 -25.61
CA ALA A 16 -4.01 -14.06 -26.01
C ALA A 16 -4.31 -12.81 -25.16
N TYR A 17 -3.76 -12.73 -23.94
CA TYR A 17 -3.96 -11.63 -23.00
C TYR A 17 -2.74 -10.70 -22.90
N ALA A 18 -1.62 -11.02 -23.56
CA ALA A 18 -0.33 -10.38 -23.31
C ALA A 18 -0.35 -8.85 -23.49
N ASP A 19 -1.04 -8.35 -24.52
CA ASP A 19 -1.13 -6.90 -24.79
C ASP A 19 -1.92 -6.16 -23.70
N LYS A 20 -2.95 -6.80 -23.14
CA LYS A 20 -3.75 -6.23 -22.05
C LYS A 20 -3.08 -6.43 -20.69
N PHE A 21 -2.26 -7.46 -20.53
CA PHE A 21 -1.53 -7.76 -19.30
C PHE A 21 -0.29 -6.88 -19.13
N GLU A 22 0.43 -6.55 -20.21
CA GLU A 22 1.62 -5.70 -20.16
C GLU A 22 1.47 -4.40 -19.33
N PRO A 23 0.41 -3.59 -19.48
CA PRO A 23 0.23 -2.39 -18.66
C PRO A 23 -0.08 -2.68 -17.18
N LEU A 24 -0.49 -3.91 -16.85
CA LEU A 24 -0.77 -4.33 -15.48
C LEU A 24 0.50 -4.74 -14.72
N ILE A 25 1.62 -4.95 -15.41
CA ILE A 25 2.93 -5.15 -14.78
C ILE A 25 3.46 -3.79 -14.30
N ARG A 26 3.40 -3.56 -12.99
CA ARG A 26 3.67 -2.27 -12.35
C ARG A 26 5.00 -2.30 -11.57
N PRO A 27 5.83 -1.25 -11.68
CA PRO A 27 6.99 -1.14 -10.82
C PRO A 27 6.56 -0.76 -9.39
N SER A 28 7.34 -1.19 -8.40
CA SER A 28 7.19 -0.82 -7.01
C SER A 28 8.54 -0.45 -6.41
N TYR A 29 8.48 0.15 -5.23
CA TYR A 29 9.61 0.27 -4.33
C TYR A 29 9.39 -0.70 -3.17
N ARG A 30 10.10 -1.83 -3.20
CA ARG A 30 10.17 -2.72 -2.05
C ARG A 30 10.94 -2.06 -0.92
N ILE A 31 10.45 -2.20 0.31
CA ILE A 31 10.96 -1.52 1.49
C ILE A 31 11.50 -2.56 2.47
N PHE A 32 12.73 -2.37 2.91
CA PHE A 32 13.34 -3.19 3.97
C PHE A 32 13.54 -2.35 5.20
N THR A 33 13.26 -2.92 6.37
CA THR A 33 13.33 -2.24 7.66
C THR A 33 14.51 -2.71 8.50
N GLN A 34 15.13 -1.77 9.21
CA GLN A 34 16.15 -2.03 10.21
C GLN A 34 15.84 -1.27 11.50
N LYS A 35 15.96 -1.95 12.64
CA LYS A 35 15.75 -1.36 13.97
C LYS A 35 16.63 -0.13 14.17
N VAL A 36 16.06 0.91 14.75
CA VAL A 36 16.77 2.12 15.12
C VAL A 36 16.78 2.25 16.64
N PRO A 37 17.96 2.21 17.29
CA PRO A 37 18.05 2.33 18.74
C PRO A 37 17.70 3.73 19.27
N ASP A 38 17.97 4.76 18.48
CA ASP A 38 17.70 6.16 18.80
C ASP A 38 17.14 6.87 17.57
N GLU A 39 15.86 7.21 17.60
CA GLU A 39 15.17 7.88 16.49
C GLU A 39 15.75 9.26 16.19
N HIS A 40 16.32 9.94 17.19
CA HIS A 40 16.90 11.26 17.00
C HIS A 40 18.19 11.22 16.17
N ALA A 41 18.78 10.04 15.97
CA ALA A 41 19.88 9.86 15.05
C ALA A 41 19.44 9.91 13.57
N LEU A 42 18.14 9.73 13.27
CA LEU A 42 17.62 9.85 11.91
C LEU A 42 17.52 11.33 11.51
N PRO A 43 18.02 11.70 10.31
CA PRO A 43 17.83 13.05 9.77
C PRO A 43 16.36 13.45 9.74
N SER A 44 16.08 14.75 9.87
CA SER A 44 14.72 15.28 9.72
C SER A 44 14.20 14.99 8.32
N GLY A 45 13.00 14.42 8.23
CA GLY A 45 12.34 14.06 6.98
C GLY A 45 12.92 12.81 6.30
N ALA A 46 13.79 12.03 6.95
CA ALA A 46 14.28 10.77 6.42
C ALA A 46 13.17 9.70 6.37
N SER A 47 13.19 8.80 5.39
CA SER A 47 12.19 7.74 5.35
C SER A 47 12.29 6.81 6.56
N LYS A 48 11.15 6.40 7.12
CA LYS A 48 11.04 5.44 8.22
C LYS A 48 9.65 4.83 8.33
N ILE A 49 9.56 3.70 9.00
CA ILE A 49 8.31 3.06 9.44
C ILE A 49 8.25 3.14 10.97
N GLY A 50 7.09 3.50 11.52
CA GLY A 50 6.90 3.76 12.96
C GLY A 50 7.70 4.95 13.49
N GLY A 51 7.62 5.19 14.80
CA GLY A 51 8.23 6.33 15.49
C GLY A 51 7.37 7.59 15.47
N MET A 52 8.03 8.75 15.41
CA MET A 52 7.41 10.08 15.44
C MET A 52 7.48 10.75 14.06
N PRO A 53 6.37 11.19 13.45
CA PRO A 53 6.42 11.87 12.16
C PRO A 53 7.21 13.18 12.24
N ASP A 54 7.89 13.52 11.15
CA ASP A 54 8.42 14.87 10.92
C ASP A 54 7.35 15.73 10.24
N LEU A 55 6.52 16.40 11.04
CA LEU A 55 5.39 17.22 10.57
C LEU A 55 5.83 18.66 10.26
N PRO A 56 5.26 19.32 9.23
CA PRO A 56 5.44 20.76 9.06
C PRO A 56 5.04 21.52 10.33
N ALA A 57 5.77 22.59 10.64
CA ALA A 57 5.46 23.43 11.80
C ALA A 57 4.00 23.92 11.78
N GLY A 58 3.24 23.59 12.83
CA GLY A 58 1.82 23.95 12.99
C GLY A 58 0.82 22.98 12.35
N GLU A 59 1.29 21.93 11.65
CA GLU A 59 0.42 20.86 11.17
C GLU A 59 -0.20 20.11 12.36
N SER A 60 -1.51 19.89 12.31
CA SER A 60 -2.22 19.20 13.40
C SER A 60 -2.12 17.69 13.25
N TRP A 61 -2.06 16.98 14.38
CA TRP A 61 -2.10 15.53 14.37
C TRP A 61 -3.40 15.03 13.69
N PRO A 62 -3.36 14.01 12.82
CA PRO A 62 -4.56 13.44 12.21
C PRO A 62 -5.49 12.73 13.20
N TYR A 63 -6.80 12.93 13.05
CA TYR A 63 -7.83 12.22 13.83
C TYR A 63 -8.89 11.61 12.93
N TRP A 64 -9.45 10.48 13.36
CA TRP A 64 -10.74 9.99 12.92
C TRP A 64 -11.74 10.12 14.06
N ARG A 65 -12.73 11.02 13.93
CA ARG A 65 -13.62 11.42 15.04
C ARG A 65 -12.77 11.90 16.23
N SER A 66 -12.82 11.20 17.36
CA SER A 66 -12.01 11.47 18.56
C SER A 66 -10.79 10.56 18.69
N TYR A 67 -10.53 9.69 17.72
CA TYR A 67 -9.41 8.75 17.76
C TYR A 67 -8.19 9.37 17.06
N PRO A 68 -7.09 9.65 17.77
CA PRO A 68 -5.83 10.02 17.13
C PRO A 68 -5.35 8.86 16.25
N LEU A 69 -4.87 9.17 15.04
CA LEU A 69 -4.34 8.15 14.15
C LEU A 69 -2.91 7.79 14.55
N SER A 70 -2.57 6.50 14.52
CA SER A 70 -1.20 6.02 14.66
C SER A 70 -0.37 6.43 13.44
N PHE A 71 0.87 6.86 13.68
CA PHE A 71 1.83 7.10 12.62
C PHE A 71 2.38 5.77 12.09
N ILE A 72 2.21 5.53 10.80
CA ILE A 72 2.61 4.27 10.16
C ILE A 72 3.97 4.42 9.49
N ALA A 73 4.13 5.42 8.63
CA ALA A 73 5.37 5.62 7.90
C ALA A 73 5.51 7.05 7.41
N GLN A 74 6.75 7.48 7.19
CA GLN A 74 7.05 8.61 6.32
C GLN A 74 8.01 8.18 5.23
N ILE A 75 7.76 8.59 4.00
CA ILE A 75 8.56 8.24 2.83
C ILE A 75 9.01 9.53 2.15
N ASN A 76 10.32 9.75 2.15
CA ASN A 76 10.94 10.84 1.45
C ASN A 76 11.15 10.46 -0.02
N LEU A 77 10.44 11.15 -0.92
CA LEU A 77 10.47 10.82 -2.33
C LEU A 77 11.85 11.03 -2.98
N ALA A 78 12.71 11.85 -2.37
CA ALA A 78 14.08 12.07 -2.84
C ALA A 78 15.02 10.88 -2.58
N GLU A 79 14.63 9.97 -1.67
CA GLU A 79 15.40 8.76 -1.35
C GLU A 79 15.06 7.58 -2.27
N LEU A 80 13.99 7.70 -3.06
CA LEU A 80 13.53 6.62 -3.93
C LEU A 80 14.50 6.43 -5.12
N PRO A 81 14.85 5.17 -5.44
CA PRO A 81 15.63 4.88 -6.63
C PRO A 81 14.86 5.28 -7.91
N PRO A 82 15.55 5.54 -9.04
CA PRO A 82 14.88 5.96 -10.26
C PRO A 82 13.98 4.84 -10.83
N LEU A 83 12.76 5.20 -11.23
CA LEU A 83 11.88 4.39 -12.06
C LEU A 83 11.83 4.92 -13.50
N ALA A 84 11.55 4.02 -14.45
CA ALA A 84 11.44 4.37 -15.87
C ALA A 84 10.27 5.31 -16.17
N ASP A 85 9.16 5.15 -15.45
CA ASP A 85 7.95 5.97 -15.55
C ASP A 85 7.46 6.34 -14.14
N PRO A 86 8.02 7.38 -13.53
CA PRO A 86 7.70 7.76 -12.15
C PRO A 86 6.36 8.50 -12.09
N ILE A 87 5.37 7.90 -11.42
CA ILE A 87 4.08 8.53 -11.14
C ILE A 87 4.14 9.51 -9.95
N LEU A 88 5.15 9.36 -9.07
CA LEU A 88 5.36 10.23 -7.93
C LEU A 88 6.38 11.35 -8.25
N PRO A 89 6.27 12.52 -7.60
CA PRO A 89 7.27 13.58 -7.69
C PRO A 89 8.65 13.12 -7.20
N LYS A 90 9.71 13.78 -7.68
CA LYS A 90 11.09 13.46 -7.26
C LYS A 90 11.43 13.90 -5.83
N GLN A 91 10.60 14.73 -5.23
CA GLN A 91 10.82 15.34 -3.92
C GLN A 91 9.49 15.51 -3.20
N GLY A 92 9.57 15.66 -1.88
CA GLY A 92 8.43 15.77 -0.98
C GLY A 92 8.36 14.59 -0.02
N LEU A 93 7.50 14.72 0.98
CA LEU A 93 7.33 13.75 2.04
C LEU A 93 5.89 13.23 2.03
N LEU A 94 5.73 11.92 1.97
CA LEU A 94 4.45 11.25 2.21
C LEU A 94 4.43 10.75 3.64
N LEU A 95 3.39 11.10 4.42
CA LEU A 95 3.19 10.60 5.77
C LEU A 95 1.89 9.81 5.85
N PHE A 96 1.96 8.59 6.36
CA PHE A 96 0.87 7.63 6.42
C PHE A 96 0.39 7.48 7.86
N PHE A 97 -0.92 7.59 8.06
CA PHE A 97 -1.58 7.49 9.35
C PHE A 97 -2.79 6.55 9.26
N TYR A 98 -3.02 5.78 10.32
CA TYR A 98 -4.15 4.84 10.41
C TYR A 98 -4.69 4.74 11.83
N ALA A 99 -6.01 4.57 11.97
CA ALA A 99 -6.70 4.49 13.26
C ALA A 99 -6.53 3.10 13.92
N ALA A 100 -5.29 2.66 14.16
CA ALA A 100 -4.99 1.30 14.63
C ALA A 100 -5.77 0.92 15.92
N SER A 101 -5.81 1.82 16.90
CA SER A 101 -6.53 1.58 18.17
C SER A 101 -8.04 1.41 17.99
N ALA A 102 -8.63 2.10 17.02
CA ALA A 102 -10.08 2.06 16.80
C ALA A 102 -10.53 0.85 15.95
N MET A 103 -9.58 0.12 15.35
CA MET A 103 -9.84 -1.03 14.49
C MET A 103 -10.59 -2.14 15.25
N TYR A 104 -10.23 -2.37 16.51
CA TYR A 104 -10.81 -3.41 17.35
C TYR A 104 -12.01 -2.88 18.14
N GLY A 105 -13.19 -2.90 17.51
CA GLY A 105 -14.46 -2.78 18.24
C GLY A 105 -15.19 -1.44 18.16
N VAL A 106 -14.73 -0.50 17.32
CA VAL A 106 -15.48 0.74 17.06
C VAL A 106 -16.47 0.54 15.91
N LYS A 107 -17.76 0.77 16.19
CA LYS A 107 -18.82 0.66 15.18
C LYS A 107 -18.61 1.68 14.05
N GLY A 108 -18.69 1.17 12.82
CA GLY A 108 -18.55 1.97 11.59
C GLY A 108 -17.11 2.33 11.25
N PHE A 109 -16.13 1.63 11.83
CA PHE A 109 -14.73 1.73 11.45
C PHE A 109 -14.50 1.38 9.98
N TYR A 110 -14.94 0.19 9.58
CA TYR A 110 -14.80 -0.31 8.20
C TYR A 110 -15.81 0.29 7.20
N ASP A 111 -16.68 1.20 7.64
CA ASP A 111 -17.71 1.83 6.80
C ASP A 111 -17.23 3.16 6.19
N THR A 112 -15.98 3.57 6.43
CA THR A 112 -15.44 4.85 5.96
C THR A 112 -13.94 4.78 5.65
N HIS A 113 -13.51 5.57 4.67
CA HIS A 113 -12.10 5.74 4.34
C HIS A 113 -11.34 6.68 5.31
N GLN A 114 -12.07 7.43 6.14
CA GLN A 114 -11.50 8.44 7.04
C GLN A 114 -10.70 7.85 8.22
N THR A 115 -10.67 6.53 8.37
CA THR A 115 -9.81 5.80 9.32
C THR A 115 -8.34 5.81 8.90
N ALA A 116 -8.04 6.22 7.67
CA ALA A 116 -6.70 6.45 7.17
C ALA A 116 -6.53 7.88 6.68
N LYS A 117 -5.32 8.42 6.84
CA LYS A 117 -4.95 9.72 6.28
C LYS A 117 -3.55 9.65 5.71
N VAL A 118 -3.37 10.22 4.52
CA VAL A 118 -2.05 10.43 3.94
C VAL A 118 -1.84 11.92 3.76
N LEU A 119 -0.76 12.44 4.35
CA LEU A 119 -0.33 13.81 4.18
C LEU A 119 0.77 13.84 3.13
N TYR A 120 0.65 14.74 2.16
CA TYR A 120 1.72 15.05 1.22
C TYR A 120 2.26 16.44 1.50
N VAL A 121 3.53 16.50 1.86
CA VAL A 121 4.27 17.76 2.03
C VAL A 121 5.09 17.97 0.76
N PRO A 122 4.67 18.87 -0.15
CA PRO A 122 5.45 19.19 -1.33
C PRO A 122 6.72 19.93 -0.91
N ASP A 123 7.85 19.62 -1.56
CA ASP A 123 9.13 20.31 -1.41
C ASP A 123 9.51 20.65 0.04
N THR A 124 10.20 19.72 0.72
CA THR A 124 10.66 19.92 2.10
C THR A 124 11.76 20.98 2.21
N ALA A 125 12.30 21.50 1.10
CA ALA A 125 13.31 22.55 1.13
C ALA A 125 12.73 23.87 1.66
N GLY A 126 13.13 24.25 2.87
CA GLY A 126 12.68 25.49 3.51
C GLY A 126 11.37 25.36 4.31
N ILE A 127 10.81 24.15 4.41
CA ILE A 127 9.76 23.84 5.39
C ILE A 127 10.44 23.38 6.68
N GLU A 128 10.10 24.03 7.79
CA GLU A 128 10.54 23.57 9.10
C GLU A 128 9.73 22.32 9.49
N LEU A 129 10.41 21.18 9.53
CA LEU A 129 9.86 19.91 9.98
C LEU A 129 10.17 19.70 11.45
N ILE A 130 9.14 19.39 12.24
CA ILE A 130 9.20 19.15 13.67
C ILE A 130 8.88 17.69 13.92
N ARG A 131 9.83 16.97 14.54
CA ARG A 131 9.60 15.61 15.03
C ARG A 131 8.56 15.68 16.14
N THR A 132 7.38 15.17 15.85
CA THR A 132 6.19 15.38 16.70
C THR A 132 5.84 14.09 17.41
N ALA A 133 5.86 14.11 18.74
CA ALA A 133 5.41 13.01 19.57
C ALA A 133 3.92 12.72 19.34
N PRO A 134 3.46 11.45 19.44
CA PRO A 134 2.04 11.16 19.41
C PRO A 134 1.32 11.91 20.54
N PRO A 135 0.02 12.24 20.36
CA PRO A 135 -0.77 12.84 21.42
C PRO A 135 -0.84 11.93 22.64
N GLU A 136 -0.84 12.50 23.85
CA GLU A 136 -0.93 11.74 25.12
C GLU A 136 -2.16 10.82 25.13
N GLU A 137 -3.26 11.21 24.47
CA GLU A 137 -4.47 10.37 24.41
C GLU A 137 -4.24 9.05 23.66
N LEU A 138 -3.33 9.01 22.68
CA LEU A 138 -2.96 7.77 21.99
C LEU A 138 -2.14 6.87 22.90
N GLU A 139 -1.12 7.44 23.55
CA GLU A 139 -0.24 6.70 24.48
C GLU A 139 -1.00 6.14 25.69
N ASP A 140 -1.94 6.91 26.24
CA ASP A 140 -2.72 6.52 27.41
C ASP A 140 -3.82 5.50 27.10
N CYS A 141 -4.46 5.61 25.93
CA CYS A 141 -5.56 4.72 25.56
C CYS A 141 -5.08 3.41 24.95
N ASP A 142 -4.00 3.44 24.17
CA ASP A 142 -3.49 2.29 23.44
C ASP A 142 -2.00 2.42 23.11
N PRO A 143 -1.11 2.09 24.06
CA PRO A 143 0.33 2.17 23.85
C PRO A 143 0.84 1.21 22.77
N GLU A 144 0.09 0.13 22.45
CA GLU A 144 0.44 -0.80 21.38
C GLU A 144 0.20 -0.18 19.99
N ALA A 145 -0.61 0.88 19.92
CA ALA A 145 -0.83 1.67 18.71
C ALA A 145 0.25 2.75 18.47
N VAL A 146 1.30 2.79 19.29
CA VAL A 146 2.50 3.64 19.12
C VAL A 146 3.69 2.78 18.72
N PHE A 147 4.05 2.83 17.44
CA PHE A 147 5.02 1.91 16.85
C PHE A 147 6.47 2.38 17.03
N SER A 148 7.38 1.43 17.21
CA SER A 148 8.81 1.66 17.29
C SER A 148 9.41 2.07 15.93
N PRO A 149 10.40 2.97 15.90
CA PRO A 149 11.00 3.44 14.66
C PRO A 149 11.92 2.39 14.01
N ALA A 150 11.74 2.23 12.70
CA ALA A 150 12.64 1.48 11.83
C ALA A 150 13.08 2.35 10.64
N SER A 151 14.39 2.39 10.42
CA SER A 151 14.98 2.97 9.22
C SER A 151 14.67 2.08 8.02
N VAL A 152 14.64 2.67 6.83
CA VAL A 152 14.29 1.93 5.62
C VAL A 152 15.33 2.03 4.52
N SER A 153 15.31 1.02 3.64
CA SER A 153 16.02 1.03 2.36
C SER A 153 15.11 0.52 1.25
N PHE A 154 15.37 0.94 0.01
CA PHE A 154 14.49 0.70 -1.12
C PHE A 154 15.15 -0.16 -2.21
N LEU A 155 14.35 -1.03 -2.82
CA LEU A 155 14.71 -1.76 -4.03
C LEU A 155 13.59 -1.62 -5.06
N THR A 156 13.92 -1.30 -6.31
CA THR A 156 12.95 -1.32 -7.40
C THR A 156 12.60 -2.77 -7.76
N GLU A 157 11.31 -3.10 -7.79
CA GLU A 157 10.83 -4.43 -8.12
C GLU A 157 9.70 -4.32 -9.17
N TRP A 158 9.60 -5.29 -10.07
CA TRP A 158 8.45 -5.40 -10.98
C TRP A 158 7.45 -6.38 -10.38
N THR A 159 6.19 -5.98 -10.40
CA THR A 159 5.11 -6.67 -9.69
C THR A 159 3.98 -6.99 -10.66
N ILE A 160 3.26 -8.07 -10.39
CA ILE A 160 2.13 -8.54 -11.21
C ILE A 160 0.84 -8.48 -10.38
N PRO A 161 -0.33 -8.26 -11.00
CA PRO A 161 -1.58 -8.26 -10.28
C PRO A 161 -1.84 -9.60 -9.58
N PRO A 162 -2.44 -9.62 -8.38
CA PRO A 162 -2.92 -10.86 -7.79
C PRO A 162 -3.96 -11.53 -8.68
N GLY A 163 -4.04 -12.86 -8.66
CA GLY A 163 -5.00 -13.59 -9.51
C GLY A 163 -6.45 -13.20 -9.28
N GLU A 164 -6.84 -12.93 -8.04
CA GLU A 164 -8.22 -12.56 -7.69
C GLU A 164 -8.52 -11.07 -7.86
N SER A 165 -7.54 -10.27 -8.30
CA SER A 165 -7.71 -8.82 -8.45
C SER A 165 -8.71 -8.47 -9.55
N ALA A 166 -9.34 -7.30 -9.42
CA ALA A 166 -10.20 -6.76 -10.46
C ALA A 166 -9.48 -6.61 -11.82
N ASP A 167 -8.17 -6.36 -11.79
CA ASP A 167 -7.33 -6.28 -12.99
C ASP A 167 -7.31 -7.61 -13.79
N ILE A 168 -7.24 -8.75 -13.10
CA ILE A 168 -7.25 -10.09 -13.74
C ILE A 168 -8.66 -10.50 -14.14
N ALA A 169 -9.65 -10.25 -13.27
CA ALA A 169 -11.06 -10.46 -13.61
C ALA A 169 -11.48 -9.64 -14.84
N GLY A 170 -10.97 -8.42 -15.00
CA GLY A 170 -11.20 -7.56 -16.17
C GLY A 170 -10.59 -8.08 -17.48
N LEU A 171 -9.64 -9.01 -17.42
CA LEU A 171 -9.17 -9.77 -18.59
C LEU A 171 -10.13 -10.91 -18.98
N GLY A 172 -11.19 -11.15 -18.20
CA GLY A 172 -12.09 -12.27 -18.35
C GLY A 172 -11.59 -13.55 -17.65
N MET A 173 -10.52 -13.46 -16.86
CA MET A 173 -9.93 -14.59 -16.13
C MET A 173 -10.39 -14.55 -14.68
N SER A 174 -11.23 -15.50 -14.29
CA SER A 174 -11.68 -15.66 -12.90
C SER A 174 -12.20 -17.07 -12.67
N TRP A 175 -12.34 -17.45 -11.40
CA TRP A 175 -12.90 -18.73 -11.00
C TRP A 175 -14.29 -19.02 -11.60
N SER A 176 -15.11 -17.98 -11.80
CA SER A 176 -16.50 -18.10 -12.27
C SER A 176 -16.68 -17.92 -13.78
N THR A 177 -15.76 -17.23 -14.46
CA THR A 177 -15.94 -16.82 -15.87
C THR A 177 -15.09 -17.66 -16.82
N ASN A 178 -13.80 -17.79 -16.54
CA ASN A 178 -12.87 -18.59 -17.36
C ASN A 178 -11.82 -19.23 -16.45
N ARG A 179 -12.20 -20.37 -15.89
CA ARG A 179 -11.37 -21.08 -14.92
C ARG A 179 -10.10 -21.67 -15.55
N GLU A 180 -10.13 -22.08 -16.81
CA GLU A 180 -8.98 -22.71 -17.46
C GLU A 180 -7.80 -21.73 -17.56
N ASP A 181 -8.03 -20.52 -18.09
CA ASP A 181 -7.00 -19.49 -18.16
C ASP A 181 -6.66 -18.89 -16.79
N TYR A 182 -7.64 -18.83 -15.88
CA TYR A 182 -7.38 -18.45 -14.49
C TYR A 182 -6.41 -19.42 -13.80
N ASP A 183 -6.61 -20.73 -13.96
CA ASP A 183 -5.72 -21.76 -13.41
C ASP A 183 -4.32 -21.66 -14.06
N LEU A 184 -4.21 -21.33 -15.36
CA LEU A 184 -2.92 -21.01 -15.99
C LEU A 184 -2.25 -19.78 -15.37
N TYR A 185 -3.02 -18.72 -15.08
CA TYR A 185 -2.48 -17.53 -14.43
C TYR A 185 -1.96 -17.83 -13.03
N TRP A 186 -2.80 -18.48 -12.21
CA TRP A 186 -2.53 -18.74 -10.81
C TRP A 186 -1.47 -19.83 -10.61
N ASP A 187 -1.72 -21.03 -11.16
CA ASP A 187 -0.91 -22.22 -10.87
C ASP A 187 0.30 -22.37 -11.80
N VAL A 188 0.31 -21.78 -12.99
CA VAL A 188 1.44 -21.94 -13.92
C VAL A 188 2.28 -20.69 -13.95
N PHE A 189 1.70 -19.55 -14.34
CA PHE A 189 2.42 -18.30 -14.43
C PHE A 189 2.84 -17.77 -13.05
N GLY A 190 1.93 -17.72 -12.07
CA GLY A 190 2.20 -17.25 -10.71
C GLY A 190 3.36 -18.00 -10.05
N ARG A 191 3.28 -19.33 -10.00
CA ARG A 191 4.38 -20.15 -9.43
C ARG A 191 5.72 -19.93 -10.13
N ARG A 192 5.74 -19.90 -11.48
CA ARG A 192 6.98 -19.65 -12.23
C ARG A 192 7.50 -18.23 -12.02
N PHE A 193 6.60 -17.27 -11.81
CA PHE A 193 6.96 -15.89 -11.50
C PHE A 193 7.64 -15.83 -10.13
N ASP A 194 7.04 -16.44 -9.11
CA ASP A 194 7.59 -16.49 -7.77
C ASP A 194 8.95 -17.18 -7.73
N GLU A 195 9.07 -18.36 -8.34
CA GLU A 195 10.34 -19.11 -8.43
C GLU A 195 11.48 -18.29 -9.07
N LYS A 196 11.16 -17.39 -10.00
CA LYS A 196 12.14 -16.64 -10.77
C LYS A 196 12.42 -15.24 -10.22
N PHE A 197 11.41 -14.56 -9.67
CA PHE A 197 11.47 -13.14 -9.35
C PHE A 197 11.22 -12.83 -7.87
N GLN A 198 10.72 -13.77 -7.07
CA GLN A 198 10.50 -13.51 -5.65
C GLN A 198 11.84 -13.30 -4.94
N HIS A 199 11.96 -12.16 -4.27
CA HIS A 199 13.11 -11.89 -3.40
C HIS A 199 13.12 -12.90 -2.23
N PRO A 200 14.31 -13.36 -1.77
CA PRO A 200 14.43 -14.33 -0.68
C PRO A 200 14.00 -13.81 0.70
N ASP A 201 13.98 -12.48 0.88
CA ASP A 201 13.39 -11.86 2.06
C ASP A 201 11.86 -11.98 1.97
N ASP A 202 11.22 -12.37 3.05
CA ASP A 202 9.76 -12.56 3.09
C ASP A 202 9.02 -11.23 3.33
N MET A 203 9.68 -10.20 3.86
CA MET A 203 9.07 -8.91 4.17
C MET A 203 8.46 -8.27 2.91
N LYS A 204 7.15 -7.98 2.94
CA LYS A 204 6.43 -7.44 1.77
C LYS A 204 6.08 -5.96 1.87
N ASN A 205 6.78 -5.18 2.68
CA ASN A 205 6.59 -3.72 2.68
C ASN A 205 6.87 -3.13 1.30
N ARG A 206 6.00 -2.25 0.80
CA ARG A 206 6.21 -1.59 -0.50
C ARG A 206 5.47 -0.26 -0.64
N LEU A 207 6.02 0.60 -1.49
CA LEU A 207 5.34 1.77 -2.06
C LEU A 207 5.04 1.48 -3.53
N LEU A 208 3.81 1.69 -3.96
CA LEU A 208 3.30 1.39 -5.31
C LEU A 208 3.38 -0.09 -5.71
N GLY A 209 3.05 -0.36 -6.98
CA GLY A 209 3.03 -1.70 -7.58
C GLY A 209 1.68 -2.40 -7.49
N CYS A 210 1.74 -3.73 -7.51
CA CYS A 210 0.64 -4.62 -7.21
C CYS A 210 0.77 -5.13 -5.77
N PRO A 211 -0.34 -5.34 -5.04
CA PRO A 211 -0.30 -5.79 -3.66
C PRO A 211 0.11 -7.26 -3.54
N ASP A 212 0.52 -7.65 -2.34
CA ASP A 212 0.63 -9.05 -1.91
C ASP A 212 -0.54 -9.35 -0.95
N PRO A 213 -1.76 -9.65 -1.45
CA PRO A 213 -2.95 -9.87 -0.63
C PRO A 213 -2.92 -11.22 0.11
N MET A 214 -3.70 -11.31 1.20
CA MET A 214 -3.91 -12.53 1.99
C MET A 214 -5.34 -13.07 1.87
N GLN A 215 -6.34 -12.20 1.73
CA GLN A 215 -7.77 -12.55 1.74
C GLN A 215 -8.50 -12.23 0.41
N GLY A 216 -7.74 -11.91 -0.65
CA GLY A 216 -8.26 -11.66 -1.99
C GLY A 216 -8.33 -10.17 -2.36
N ASP A 217 -9.29 -9.83 -3.23
CA ASP A 217 -9.39 -8.49 -3.85
C ASP A 217 -9.73 -7.37 -2.86
N MET A 218 -9.08 -6.23 -3.05
CA MET A 218 -9.36 -4.97 -2.34
C MET A 218 -9.84 -3.86 -3.28
N GLN A 219 -9.67 -3.99 -4.60
CA GLN A 219 -10.00 -2.93 -5.55
C GLN A 219 -11.53 -2.71 -5.62
N VAL A 220 -12.31 -3.79 -5.65
CA VAL A 220 -13.77 -3.74 -5.59
C VAL A 220 -14.24 -3.24 -4.23
N HIS A 221 -13.54 -3.60 -3.14
CA HIS A 221 -13.84 -3.09 -1.81
C HIS A 221 -13.71 -1.57 -1.77
N CYS A 222 -12.64 -1.00 -2.32
CA CYS A 222 -12.44 0.45 -2.39
C CYS A 222 -13.59 1.18 -3.11
N VAL A 223 -14.04 0.63 -4.25
CA VAL A 223 -15.20 1.18 -4.99
C VAL A 223 -16.47 1.15 -4.14
N ARG A 224 -16.75 0.01 -3.48
CA ARG A 224 -17.95 -0.15 -2.65
C ARG A 224 -17.94 0.77 -1.44
N LEU A 225 -16.78 0.96 -0.82
CA LEU A 225 -16.62 1.82 0.35
C LEU A 225 -16.91 3.29 0.01
N LEU A 226 -16.38 3.79 -1.10
CA LEU A 226 -16.53 5.22 -1.45
C LEU A 226 -17.84 5.57 -2.16
N GLU A 227 -18.46 4.61 -2.84
CA GLU A 227 -19.59 4.90 -3.73
C GLU A 227 -20.86 4.15 -3.34
N GLY A 228 -20.78 3.28 -2.35
CA GLY A 228 -21.88 2.43 -1.92
C GLY A 228 -22.09 1.20 -2.81
N ALA A 229 -22.96 0.30 -2.34
CA ALA A 229 -23.28 -0.98 -2.97
C ALA A 229 -24.28 -0.87 -4.15
N ASP A 230 -24.31 0.26 -4.87
CA ASP A 230 -25.31 0.49 -5.90
C ASP A 230 -25.23 -0.56 -7.04
N ARG A 231 -26.36 -0.82 -7.71
CA ARG A 231 -26.53 -1.89 -8.72
C ARG A 231 -25.82 -1.58 -10.05
N LYS A 232 -24.50 -1.50 -10.02
CA LYS A 232 -23.65 -1.43 -11.22
C LYS A 232 -23.60 -2.79 -11.89
N SER A 233 -23.39 -2.79 -13.21
CA SER A 233 -23.02 -4.03 -13.90
C SER A 233 -21.66 -4.52 -13.36
N GLU A 234 -21.39 -5.82 -13.46
CA GLU A 234 -20.10 -6.38 -13.06
C GLU A 234 -18.94 -5.76 -13.88
N GLU A 235 -19.17 -5.53 -15.18
CA GLU A 235 -18.21 -4.87 -16.08
C GLU A 235 -17.88 -3.44 -15.62
N ASP A 236 -18.89 -2.62 -15.29
CA ASP A 236 -18.68 -1.25 -14.79
C ASP A 236 -17.95 -1.26 -13.43
N LEU A 237 -18.26 -2.24 -12.58
CA LEU A 237 -17.62 -2.38 -11.27
C LEU A 237 -16.14 -2.70 -11.41
N LEU A 238 -15.79 -3.68 -12.27
CA LEU A 238 -14.41 -4.05 -12.55
C LEU A 238 -13.63 -2.91 -13.23
N ALA A 239 -14.23 -2.22 -14.20
CA ALA A 239 -13.59 -1.09 -14.87
C ALA A 239 -13.19 0.03 -13.88
N ARG A 240 -14.03 0.29 -12.86
CA ARG A 240 -13.74 1.26 -11.79
C ARG A 240 -12.75 0.72 -10.78
N ALA A 241 -12.88 -0.54 -10.37
CA ALA A 241 -11.95 -1.19 -9.47
C ALA A 241 -10.53 -1.20 -10.04
N SER A 242 -10.37 -1.44 -11.35
CA SER A 242 -9.10 -1.34 -12.06
C SER A 242 -8.50 0.07 -12.14
N GLN A 243 -9.17 1.13 -11.66
CA GLN A 243 -8.56 2.45 -11.47
C GLN A 243 -7.85 2.59 -10.13
N TRP A 244 -8.05 1.67 -9.19
CA TRP A 244 -7.39 1.71 -7.89
C TRP A 244 -5.96 1.19 -7.98
N ARG A 245 -5.06 1.88 -7.30
CA ARG A 245 -3.64 1.59 -7.20
C ARG A 245 -3.26 1.39 -5.75
N LEU A 246 -2.41 0.40 -5.50
CA LEU A 246 -1.72 0.32 -4.24
C LEU A 246 -0.84 1.57 -4.11
N LEU A 247 -1.03 2.33 -3.04
CA LEU A 247 -0.16 3.46 -2.69
C LEU A 247 0.97 2.97 -1.78
N PHE A 248 0.62 2.28 -0.70
CA PHE A 248 1.56 1.79 0.31
C PHE A 248 1.03 0.50 0.95
N GLN A 249 1.93 -0.40 1.29
CA GLN A 249 1.65 -1.67 1.95
C GLN A 249 2.69 -1.88 3.04
N VAL A 250 2.23 -2.20 4.25
CA VAL A 250 3.09 -2.48 5.40
C VAL A 250 2.65 -3.75 6.13
N ASP A 251 3.61 -4.63 6.32
CA ASP A 251 3.48 -5.93 6.96
C ASP A 251 3.33 -5.83 8.46
N SER A 252 2.88 -6.92 9.08
CA SER A 252 3.09 -7.10 10.51
C SER A 252 4.59 -7.32 10.75
N GLU A 253 5.19 -6.51 11.63
CA GLU A 253 6.60 -6.60 11.99
C GLU A 253 6.78 -6.25 13.48
N ASP A 254 6.22 -7.09 14.34
CA ASP A 254 6.23 -6.93 15.79
C ASP A 254 7.65 -6.76 16.34
N ASP A 255 8.57 -7.64 15.92
CA ASP A 255 9.93 -7.64 16.42
C ASP A 255 10.66 -6.29 16.24
N LYS A 256 10.45 -5.58 15.12
CA LYS A 256 11.17 -4.33 14.79
C LYS A 256 10.37 -3.06 15.08
N THR A 257 9.07 -3.09 14.84
CA THR A 257 8.21 -1.90 14.86
C THR A 257 7.07 -2.01 15.87
N GLY A 258 6.76 -3.22 16.37
CA GLY A 258 5.57 -3.46 17.17
C GLY A 258 4.27 -3.49 16.35
N MET A 259 4.34 -3.40 15.02
CA MET A 259 3.16 -3.46 14.16
C MET A 259 2.62 -4.89 14.08
N MET A 260 1.35 -5.07 14.45
CA MET A 260 0.61 -6.32 14.30
C MET A 260 -0.78 -6.02 13.77
N TRP A 261 -1.10 -6.54 12.59
CA TRP A 261 -2.37 -6.31 11.91
C TRP A 261 -3.20 -7.60 11.95
N GLU A 262 -4.28 -7.63 12.72
CA GLU A 262 -5.06 -8.86 12.92
C GLU A 262 -4.17 -10.05 13.34
N ASP A 263 -4.29 -11.22 12.70
CA ASP A 263 -3.41 -12.39 12.92
C ASP A 263 -2.26 -12.40 11.90
N VAL A 264 -1.19 -11.65 12.18
CA VAL A 264 0.02 -11.54 11.34
C VAL A 264 -0.32 -11.14 9.89
N GLY A 265 -1.21 -10.16 9.79
CA GLY A 265 -1.72 -9.61 8.56
C GLY A 265 -0.90 -8.47 8.00
N ARG A 266 -1.55 -7.69 7.13
CA ARG A 266 -0.94 -6.58 6.42
C ARG A 266 -1.92 -5.44 6.21
N LEU A 267 -1.40 -4.21 6.22
CA LEU A 267 -2.15 -2.99 6.01
C LEU A 267 -1.86 -2.44 4.60
N TYR A 268 -2.91 -2.03 3.89
CA TYR A 268 -2.84 -1.59 2.49
C TYR A 268 -3.53 -0.23 2.34
N PHE A 269 -2.80 0.75 1.82
CA PHE A 269 -3.34 2.05 1.43
C PHE A 269 -3.55 2.06 -0.07
N TRP A 270 -4.76 2.42 -0.49
CA TRP A 270 -5.23 2.42 -1.85
C TRP A 270 -5.65 3.82 -2.29
N ILE A 271 -5.36 4.16 -3.54
CA ILE A 271 -5.68 5.47 -4.13
C ILE A 271 -6.20 5.29 -5.57
N GLU A 272 -7.14 6.12 -6.00
CA GLU A 272 -7.56 6.18 -7.41
C GLU A 272 -6.41 6.73 -8.27
N GLN A 273 -6.17 6.14 -9.45
CA GLN A 273 -5.12 6.55 -10.40
C GLN A 273 -5.14 8.06 -10.66
N ASP A 274 -6.29 8.61 -11.03
CA ASP A 274 -6.44 10.03 -11.32
C ASP A 274 -6.16 10.93 -10.10
N ALA A 275 -6.43 10.44 -8.89
CA ALA A 275 -6.14 11.16 -7.65
C ALA A 275 -4.63 11.16 -7.36
N LEU A 276 -3.96 10.02 -7.58
CA LEU A 276 -2.52 9.90 -7.48
C LEU A 276 -1.79 10.82 -8.46
N GLU A 277 -2.23 10.89 -9.72
CA GLU A 277 -1.68 11.78 -10.74
C GLU A 277 -1.84 13.27 -10.38
N ARG A 278 -2.92 13.63 -9.67
CA ARG A 278 -3.15 14.98 -9.16
C ARG A 278 -2.54 15.23 -7.77
N LEU A 279 -1.89 14.23 -7.18
CA LEU A 279 -1.37 14.27 -5.80
C LEU A 279 -2.45 14.61 -4.76
N ASP A 280 -3.66 14.14 -5.00
CA ASP A 280 -4.82 14.31 -4.13
C ASP A 280 -5.01 13.07 -3.25
N PHE A 281 -4.47 13.15 -2.04
CA PHE A 281 -4.52 12.05 -1.06
C PHE A 281 -5.76 12.09 -0.16
N SER A 282 -6.75 12.94 -0.47
CA SER A 282 -7.92 13.17 0.39
C SER A 282 -8.89 11.98 0.48
N ARG A 283 -8.85 11.08 -0.50
CA ARG A 283 -9.75 9.90 -0.61
C ARG A 283 -9.00 8.57 -0.61
N VAL A 284 -7.85 8.50 0.06
CA VAL A 284 -7.15 7.24 0.27
C VAL A 284 -8.03 6.30 1.09
N VAL A 285 -8.13 5.05 0.64
CA VAL A 285 -8.82 3.96 1.35
C VAL A 285 -7.75 3.10 2.00
N CYS A 286 -8.03 2.59 3.19
CA CYS A 286 -7.17 1.62 3.83
C CYS A 286 -7.94 0.32 4.08
N ASP A 287 -7.25 -0.78 3.83
CA ASP A 287 -7.73 -2.15 4.02
C ASP A 287 -6.71 -2.92 4.87
N VAL A 288 -7.19 -3.87 5.65
CA VAL A 288 -6.38 -4.75 6.49
C VAL A 288 -6.81 -6.18 6.20
N GLN A 289 -5.82 -7.06 5.98
CA GLN A 289 -6.08 -8.48 5.77
C GLN A 289 -5.19 -9.29 6.72
N GLY A 290 -5.79 -10.15 7.55
CA GLY A 290 -5.11 -11.08 8.45
C GLY A 290 -5.30 -12.57 8.11
N GLY A 291 -4.58 -13.43 8.82
CA GLY A 291 -4.70 -14.89 8.77
C GLY A 291 -5.88 -15.47 9.55
#